data_AF-A0A0C5WW62-F1
#
_entry.id   AF-A0A0C5WW62-F1
#
_cell.length_a   1.000
_cell.length_b   1.000
_cell.length_c   1.000
_cell.angle_alpha   90.00
_cell.angle_beta   90.00
_cell.angle_gamma   90.00
#
_symmetry.space_group_name_H-M   'P 1'
#
loop_
_entity.id
_entity.type
_entity.pdbx_description
1 polymer ?
#
loop_
_entity_poly.entity_id
_entity_poly.type
_entity_poly.pdbx_seq_one_letter_code
_entity_poly.pdbx_strand_id
1 'polypeptide(L)'
;MTFKQASIAALMLSTSSLAFADIRIIDTQVGSWVKVTENGKPAANARVSVSNPANRGRVYKTNEHGEVYIPLYTRTSSTLTYSILTEEWNEYTRRSLHTKSFD
;
A
#
# COMPACT_ATOMS: atom_id res chain seq x y z
N MET A 1 3.20 6.16 -61.61
CA MET A 1 3.85 5.81 -60.33
C MET A 1 4.24 7.08 -59.61
N THR A 2 3.73 7.30 -58.39
CA THR A 2 4.40 8.11 -57.34
C THR A 2 3.59 7.97 -56.05
N PHE A 3 4.12 7.18 -55.12
CA PHE A 3 3.67 7.11 -53.73
C PHE A 3 4.03 8.42 -53.02
N LYS A 4 3.12 8.99 -52.22
CA LYS A 4 3.46 10.00 -51.21
C LYS A 4 2.85 9.65 -49.85
N GLN A 5 3.73 9.05 -49.04
CA GLN A 5 3.92 9.18 -47.60
C GLN A 5 2.69 9.20 -46.68
N ALA A 6 2.58 8.11 -45.93
CA ALA A 6 1.77 7.97 -44.73
C ALA A 6 2.32 8.85 -43.59
N SER A 7 1.45 9.62 -42.95
CA SER A 7 1.72 10.27 -41.68
C SER A 7 1.32 9.33 -40.54
N ILE A 8 2.30 8.68 -39.91
CA ILE A 8 2.11 7.89 -38.70
C ILE A 8 1.93 8.89 -37.55
N ALA A 9 0.69 9.17 -37.18
CA ALA A 9 0.40 9.90 -35.96
C ALA A 9 0.99 9.10 -34.79
N ALA A 10 1.94 9.72 -34.09
CA ALA A 10 2.57 9.19 -32.91
C ALA A 10 1.48 8.84 -31.89
N LEU A 11 1.22 7.54 -31.76
CA LEU A 11 0.60 6.95 -30.58
C LEU A 11 1.50 7.30 -29.41
N MET A 12 1.22 8.43 -28.75
CA MET A 12 1.62 8.66 -27.37
C MET A 12 0.93 7.58 -26.56
N LEU A 13 1.56 6.41 -26.51
CA LEU A 13 1.28 5.39 -25.53
C LEU A 13 1.59 6.03 -24.20
N SER A 14 0.55 6.55 -23.55
CA SER A 14 0.55 6.82 -22.12
C SER A 14 0.88 5.49 -21.45
N THR A 15 2.18 5.28 -21.21
CA THR A 15 2.65 4.19 -20.38
C THR A 15 2.07 4.44 -19.01
N SER A 16 0.92 3.83 -18.75
CA SER A 16 0.36 3.71 -17.43
C SER A 16 1.38 2.84 -16.70
N SER A 17 2.37 3.47 -16.08
CA SER A 17 3.31 2.76 -15.22
C SER A 17 2.45 2.17 -14.13
N LEU A 18 2.20 0.87 -14.22
CA LEU A 18 1.61 0.08 -13.15
C LEU A 18 2.55 0.27 -11.96
N ALA A 19 2.23 1.21 -11.06
CA ALA A 19 3.01 1.46 -9.88
C ALA A 19 2.86 0.23 -8.99
N PHE A 20 3.89 -0.62 -8.96
CA PHE A 20 3.93 -1.79 -8.12
C PHE A 20 4.40 -1.36 -6.74
N ALA A 21 3.49 -1.39 -5.76
CA ALA A 21 3.87 -1.28 -4.36
C ALA A 21 4.13 -2.67 -3.77
N ASP A 22 5.31 -2.87 -3.16
CA ASP A 22 5.58 -3.99 -2.27
C ASP A 22 5.14 -3.61 -0.85
N ILE A 23 4.07 -4.24 -0.38
CA ILE A 23 3.49 -4.00 0.94
C ILE A 23 3.71 -5.22 1.80
N ARG A 24 4.54 -5.07 2.83
CA ARG A 24 4.84 -6.11 3.80
C ARG A 24 4.17 -5.78 5.11
N ILE A 25 3.49 -6.77 5.68
CA ILE A 25 2.82 -6.67 6.97
C ILE A 25 3.43 -7.73 7.86
N ILE A 26 4.01 -7.30 8.98
CA ILE A 26 4.57 -8.18 10.00
C ILE A 26 3.69 -8.05 11.22
N ASP A 27 3.06 -9.15 11.57
CA ASP A 27 2.16 -9.21 12.71
C ASP A 27 2.90 -9.39 14.03
N THR A 28 2.42 -8.74 15.09
CA THR A 28 2.91 -8.87 16.46
C THR A 28 1.73 -9.03 17.41
N GLN A 29 1.98 -9.42 18.67
CA GLN A 29 0.90 -9.63 19.64
C GLN A 29 0.04 -8.37 19.90
N VAL A 30 0.63 -7.18 19.79
CA VAL A 30 0.04 -5.90 20.19
C VAL A 30 -0.27 -4.96 19.00
N GLY A 31 0.02 -5.41 17.78
CA GLY A 31 -0.08 -4.57 16.59
C GLY A 31 0.56 -5.19 15.37
N SER A 32 0.66 -4.44 14.28
CA SER A 32 1.39 -4.86 13.09
C SER A 32 2.31 -3.75 12.60
N TRP A 33 3.49 -4.16 12.14
CA TRP A 33 4.37 -3.32 11.36
C TRP A 33 3.97 -3.40 9.89
N VAL A 34 3.81 -2.24 9.26
CA VAL A 34 3.54 -2.12 7.82
C VAL A 34 4.73 -1.42 7.17
N LYS A 35 5.30 -2.06 6.15
CA LYS A 35 6.31 -1.47 5.28
C LYS A 35 5.74 -1.30 3.89
N VAL A 36 5.83 -0.08 3.37
CA VAL A 36 5.35 0.31 2.05
C VAL A 36 6.55 0.72 1.21
N THR A 37 6.73 0.04 0.09
CA THR A 37 7.77 0.37 -0.90
C THR A 37 7.09 0.60 -2.23
N GLU A 38 7.37 1.70 -2.91
CA GLU A 38 6.83 2.05 -4.22
C GLU A 38 7.99 2.19 -5.21
N ASN A 39 7.93 1.48 -6.34
CA ASN A 39 8.99 1.48 -7.36
C ASN A 39 10.39 1.14 -6.79
N GLY A 40 10.45 0.24 -5.80
CA GLY A 40 11.68 -0.18 -5.14
C GLY A 40 12.25 0.81 -4.12
N LYS A 41 11.57 1.93 -3.85
CA LYS A 41 11.97 2.92 -2.83
C LYS A 41 10.97 2.94 -1.67
N PRO A 42 11.42 3.21 -0.43
CA PRO A 42 10.50 3.39 0.68
C PRO A 42 9.50 4.52 0.41
N ALA A 43 8.21 4.24 0.62
CA ALA A 43 7.16 5.24 0.45
C ALA A 43 6.95 5.97 1.78
N ALA A 44 7.65 7.08 1.99
CA ALA A 44 7.47 7.93 3.17
C ALA A 44 6.12 8.66 3.14
N ASN A 45 5.59 9.03 4.31
CA ASN A 45 4.31 9.73 4.50
C ASN A 45 3.07 9.05 3.90
N ALA A 46 3.19 7.81 3.42
CA ALA A 46 2.07 7.02 2.95
C ALA A 46 1.06 6.85 4.08
N ARG A 47 -0.20 7.13 3.77
CA ARG A 47 -1.32 7.08 4.70
C ARG A 47 -1.83 5.65 4.78
N VAL A 48 -1.70 5.03 5.94
CA VAL A 48 -2.13 3.65 6.19
C VAL A 48 -3.30 3.65 7.16
N SER A 49 -4.36 2.94 6.80
CA SER A 49 -5.52 2.68 7.66
C SER A 49 -5.81 1.19 7.71
N VAL A 50 -6.42 0.72 8.79
CA VAL A 50 -6.71 -0.71 9.01
C VAL A 50 -8.17 -0.94 9.38
N SER A 51 -8.78 -2.00 8.85
CA SER A 51 -10.18 -2.36 9.03
C SER A 51 -10.46 -3.05 10.37
N ASN A 52 -10.05 -2.44 11.48
CA ASN A 52 -10.31 -2.92 12.84
C ASN A 52 -11.19 -1.88 13.59
N PRO A 53 -12.21 -2.30 14.37
CA PRO A 53 -13.03 -1.40 15.20
C PRO A 53 -12.22 -0.38 16.04
N ALA A 54 -11.14 -0.79 16.69
CA ALA A 54 -10.27 0.06 17.52
C ALA A 54 -9.52 1.14 16.72
N ASN A 55 -9.37 0.95 15.41
CA ASN A 55 -8.68 1.86 14.50
C ASN A 55 -9.63 2.55 13.51
N ARG A 56 -10.95 2.47 13.71
CA ARG A 56 -11.92 3.12 12.83
C ARG A 56 -11.65 4.63 12.78
N GLY A 57 -11.46 5.15 11.56
CA GLY A 57 -11.18 6.57 11.32
C GLY A 57 -9.75 7.01 11.64
N ARG A 58 -8.89 6.12 12.13
CA ARG A 58 -7.48 6.42 12.36
C ARG A 58 -6.67 6.24 11.08
N VAL A 59 -5.75 7.18 10.86
CA VAL A 59 -4.81 7.14 9.75
C VAL A 59 -3.41 7.31 10.33
N TYR A 60 -2.53 6.38 9.98
CA TYR A 60 -1.13 6.39 10.36
C TYR A 60 -0.29 6.79 9.14
N LYS A 61 0.89 7.35 9.37
CA LYS A 61 1.82 7.73 8.29
C LYS A 61 3.11 6.92 8.41
N THR A 62 3.61 6.45 7.28
CA THR A 62 4.95 5.86 7.21
C THR A 62 6.03 6.90 7.45
N ASN A 63 7.10 6.46 8.12
CA ASN A 63 8.31 7.25 8.32
C ASN A 63 9.16 7.32 7.03
N GLU A 64 10.34 7.93 7.11
CA GLU A 64 11.31 8.05 5.99
C GLU A 64 11.76 6.69 5.42
N HIS A 65 11.67 5.62 6.21
CA HIS A 65 11.97 4.25 5.78
C HIS A 65 10.75 3.49 5.23
N GLY A 66 9.62 4.19 5.02
CA GLY A 66 8.39 3.60 4.51
C GLY A 66 7.69 2.68 5.52
N GLU A 67 8.01 2.83 6.81
CA GLU A 67 7.55 1.94 7.87
C GLU A 67 6.60 2.65 8.83
N VAL A 68 5.58 1.93 9.30
CA VAL A 68 4.67 2.41 10.34
C VAL A 68 4.22 1.28 11.24
N TYR A 69 4.14 1.57 12.53
CA TYR A 69 3.55 0.66 13.50
C TYR A 69 2.08 1.02 13.73
N ILE A 70 1.20 0.02 13.61
CA ILE A 70 -0.24 0.17 13.83
C ILE A 70 -0.63 -0.68 15.03
N PRO A 71 -1.01 -0.07 16.17
CA PRO A 71 -1.47 -0.82 17.33
C PRO A 71 -2.80 -1.50 17.01
N LEU A 72 -2.89 -2.81 17.29
CA LEU A 72 -4.09 -3.59 17.07
C LEU A 72 -4.61 -4.09 18.41
N TYR A 73 -5.75 -3.56 18.82
CA TYR A 73 -6.43 -4.00 20.03
C TYR A 73 -7.53 -4.99 19.62
N THR A 74 -7.16 -6.25 19.40
CA THR A 74 -8.12 -7.33 19.14
C THR A 74 -7.82 -8.52 20.04
N ARG A 75 -8.87 -9.16 20.56
CA ARG A 75 -8.76 -10.36 21.42
C ARG A 75 -8.94 -11.66 20.65
N THR A 76 -9.12 -11.58 19.34
CA THR A 76 -9.40 -12.70 18.44
C THR A 76 -8.58 -12.57 17.17
N SER A 77 -8.18 -13.72 16.62
CA SER A 77 -7.60 -13.77 15.28
C SER A 77 -8.61 -13.25 14.26
N SER A 78 -8.15 -12.41 13.33
CA SER A 78 -9.02 -11.83 12.31
C SER A 78 -8.21 -11.45 11.07
N THR A 79 -8.85 -11.54 9.91
CA THR A 79 -8.27 -10.99 8.69
C THR A 79 -8.52 -9.49 8.67
N LEU A 80 -7.45 -8.72 8.66
CA LEU A 80 -7.50 -7.27 8.60
C LEU A 80 -7.15 -6.78 7.19
N THR A 81 -7.87 -5.77 6.74
CA THR A 81 -7.60 -5.06 5.49
C THR A 81 -6.88 -3.77 5.80
N TYR A 82 -5.73 -3.58 5.16
CA TYR A 82 -4.92 -2.38 5.21
C TYR A 82 -5.11 -1.62 3.91
N SER A 83 -5.54 -0.36 4.02
CA SER A 83 -5.66 0.56 2.90
C SER A 83 -4.55 1.59 2.99
N ILE A 84 -3.77 1.69 1.92
CA ILE A 84 -2.57 2.53 1.80
C ILE A 84 -2.84 3.55 0.70
N LEU A 85 -2.57 4.82 0.96
CA LEU A 85 -2.54 5.90 -0.02
C LEU A 85 -1.15 6.55 0.01
N THR A 86 -0.39 6.43 -1.07
CA THR A 86 0.96 7.03 -1.18
C THR A 86 0.88 8.54 -1.44
N GLU A 87 1.99 9.26 -1.32
CA GLU A 87 2.05 10.69 -1.66
C GLU A 87 1.78 10.95 -3.15
N GLU A 88 2.07 9.98 -4.01
CA GLU A 88 1.77 10.01 -5.44
C GLU A 88 0.28 9.74 -5.75
N TRP A 89 -0.57 9.66 -4.71
CA TRP A 89 -1.99 9.35 -4.81
C TRP A 89 -2.31 7.95 -5.33
N ASN A 90 -1.36 7.01 -5.25
CA ASN A 90 -1.61 5.62 -5.57
C ASN A 90 -2.30 4.93 -4.38
N GLU A 91 -3.39 4.24 -4.67
CA GLU A 91 -4.15 3.49 -3.67
C GLU A 91 -3.85 2.00 -3.77
N TYR A 92 -3.56 1.40 -2.61
CA TYR A 92 -3.31 -0.02 -2.48
C TYR A 92 -4.12 -0.62 -1.33
N THR A 93 -4.49 -1.88 -1.49
CA THR A 93 -5.17 -2.64 -0.44
C THR A 93 -4.47 -3.96 -0.23
N ARG A 94 -4.18 -4.29 1.03
CA ARG A 94 -3.54 -5.56 1.42
C ARG A 94 -4.33 -6.21 2.56
N ARG A 95 -4.57 -7.51 2.45
CA ARG A 95 -5.16 -8.30 3.53
C ARG A 95 -4.08 -9.09 4.24
N SER A 96 -4.14 -9.14 5.56
CA SER A 96 -3.26 -9.96 6.38
C SER A 96 -4.05 -10.62 7.51
N LEU A 97 -3.69 -11.85 7.85
CA LEU A 97 -4.18 -12.49 9.05
C LEU A 97 -3.44 -11.88 10.24
N HIS A 98 -4.19 -11.31 11.18
CA HIS A 98 -3.71 -11.00 12.51
C HIS A 98 -4.07 -12.17 13.41
N THR A 99 -3.08 -12.80 14.02
CA THR A 99 -3.29 -13.96 14.89
C THR A 99 -3.21 -13.54 16.34
N LYS A 100 -4.21 -13.94 17.14
CA LYS A 100 -4.07 -13.91 18.60
C LYS A 100 -2.89 -14.81 18.96
N SER A 101 -1.90 -14.28 19.67
CA SER A 101 -0.90 -15.12 20.32
C SER A 101 -1.58 -15.95 21.41
N PHE A 102 -1.40 -17.26 21.36
CA PHE A 102 -1.66 -18.10 22.52
C PHE A 102 -0.52 -17.84 23.49
N ASP A 103 -0.82 -17.20 24.62
CA ASP A 103 0.02 -17.31 25.82
C ASP A 103 -0.12 -18.72 26.39
#